data_AF-A0A536RUI0-F1
#
_entry.id   AF-A0A536RUI0-F1
#
_cell.length_a   1.000
_cell.length_b   1.000
_cell.length_c   1.000
_cell.angle_alpha   90.00
_cell.angle_beta   90.00
_cell.angle_gamma   90.00
#
_symmetry.space_group_name_H-M   'P 1'
#
loop_
_entity.id
_entity.type
_entity.pdbx_description
1 polymer ?
#
loop_
_entity_poly.entity_id
_entity_poly.type
_entity_poly.pdbx_seq_one_letter_code
_entity_poly.pdbx_strand_id
1 'polypeptide(L)'
;MLTEADRGVPTGTRTRLIVEPGTPVSASVLPNEDADRAEAVCIACGIPERLLRRHGARVRQTHRRANVVVLEVAADRQAALQRELEAAGFVARPPKPVYPLLNESVPAIDVPAVWKAGFLGKGSRIAIIDTGADHHPDFGDRIAVARDFTGQRGVDDVGHGTHVAGIAAGAGTVYRGVAPAATLVIAKALSTNGGTEDTVLAALSWASRQRIDVVNLSLGGPGDPKDALSREVDALDADGIVICVAAGNSGPAAGTIGSPGCAAGALTVGATDKSKRIAEYSSRGPVAGLAQPKPDVVAVGGGVTPEAACHYGIGVASARARILARDRCAVPPRYVRMSGTSMATPHVTGLVAVLLEASRSGDAKRTRVEHARAVKDALRQGAVDLGLAADVAGAGIVDGARALATLGVGAATRVPARSSSSPAMASSGTEPK
;
A
#
# COMPACT_ATOMS: atom_id res chain seq x y z
N MET A 1 -33.91 4.96 -5.12
CA MET A 1 -33.17 5.23 -3.87
C MET A 1 -32.18 4.10 -3.67
N LEU A 2 -30.88 4.38 -3.73
CA LEU A 2 -29.82 3.43 -3.41
C LEU A 2 -29.54 3.54 -1.91
N THR A 3 -29.55 2.43 -1.18
CA THR A 3 -29.32 2.42 0.28
C THR A 3 -27.83 2.55 0.60
N GLU A 4 -27.49 2.90 1.85
CA GLU A 4 -26.11 3.08 2.31
C GLU A 4 -25.21 1.83 2.17
N ALA A 5 -25.78 0.64 1.94
CA ALA A 5 -25.05 -0.60 1.68
C ALA A 5 -24.41 -0.69 0.28
N ASP A 6 -24.73 0.22 -0.64
CA ASP A 6 -24.34 0.12 -2.06
C ASP A 6 -23.05 0.87 -2.44
N ARG A 7 -22.42 1.59 -1.51
CA ARG A 7 -21.18 2.35 -1.75
C ARG A 7 -19.94 1.46 -1.58
N GLY A 8 -19.52 0.80 -2.67
CA GLY A 8 -18.22 0.10 -2.71
C GLY A 8 -18.17 -1.15 -3.60
N VAL A 9 -19.30 -1.67 -4.08
CA VAL A 9 -19.32 -2.88 -4.91
C VAL A 9 -19.06 -2.51 -6.39
N PRO A 10 -18.10 -3.16 -7.10
CA PRO A 10 -17.79 -2.85 -8.49
C PRO A 10 -19.02 -2.94 -9.39
N THR A 11 -19.23 -1.96 -10.28
CA THR A 11 -20.42 -1.90 -11.17
C THR A 11 -20.69 -3.21 -11.93
N GLY A 12 -19.63 -3.94 -12.29
CA GLY A 12 -19.74 -5.25 -12.95
C GLY A 12 -20.46 -6.34 -12.16
N THR A 13 -20.60 -6.22 -10.83
CA THR A 13 -21.42 -7.15 -10.02
C THR A 13 -22.91 -6.91 -10.19
N ARG A 14 -23.32 -5.71 -10.64
CA ARG A 14 -24.72 -5.36 -10.89
C ARG A 14 -25.10 -5.47 -12.36
N THR A 15 -24.13 -5.51 -13.27
CA THR A 15 -24.39 -5.51 -14.73
C THR A 15 -24.00 -6.80 -15.45
N ARG A 16 -23.64 -7.87 -14.72
CA ARG A 16 -23.16 -9.12 -15.34
C ARG A 16 -23.68 -10.38 -14.66
N LEU A 17 -23.83 -11.46 -15.40
CA LEU A 17 -24.11 -12.79 -14.85
C LEU A 17 -23.08 -13.79 -15.35
N ILE A 18 -22.61 -14.65 -14.45
CA ILE A 18 -21.85 -15.86 -14.80
C ILE A 18 -22.88 -16.99 -14.88
N VAL A 19 -22.97 -17.62 -16.03
CA VAL A 19 -23.89 -18.73 -16.33
C VAL A 19 -23.07 -19.99 -16.56
N GLU A 20 -23.41 -21.06 -15.87
CA GLU A 20 -22.84 -22.39 -16.05
C GLU A 20 -23.83 -23.23 -16.88
N PRO A 21 -23.55 -23.46 -18.18
CA PRO A 21 -24.42 -24.27 -19.03
C PRO A 21 -24.23 -25.77 -18.78
N GLY A 22 -25.31 -26.53 -18.94
CA GLY A 22 -25.27 -28.00 -18.91
C GLY A 22 -24.56 -28.61 -20.12
N THR A 23 -24.54 -27.91 -21.25
CA THR A 23 -23.74 -28.28 -22.43
C THR A 23 -22.36 -27.61 -22.36
N PRO A 24 -21.25 -28.34 -22.55
CA PRO A 24 -19.91 -27.78 -22.43
C PRO A 24 -19.62 -26.61 -23.38
N VAL A 25 -18.99 -25.56 -22.84
CA VAL A 25 -18.52 -24.40 -23.61
C VAL A 25 -17.40 -24.81 -24.57
N SER A 26 -17.62 -24.69 -25.89
CA SER A 26 -16.71 -25.22 -26.93
C SER A 26 -15.45 -24.38 -27.16
N ALA A 27 -15.51 -23.06 -26.91
CA ALA A 27 -14.39 -22.15 -27.11
C ALA A 27 -14.39 -21.02 -26.07
N SER A 28 -13.18 -20.56 -25.70
CA SER A 28 -13.05 -19.30 -24.96
C SER A 28 -12.96 -18.13 -25.94
N VAL A 29 -13.81 -17.13 -25.74
CA VAL A 29 -13.80 -15.87 -26.49
C VAL A 29 -13.75 -14.73 -25.47
N LEU A 30 -12.73 -13.88 -25.54
CA LEU A 30 -12.48 -12.81 -24.57
C LEU A 30 -13.30 -11.56 -24.89
N PRO A 31 -13.45 -10.62 -23.91
CA PRO A 31 -14.11 -9.35 -24.17
C PRO A 31 -13.41 -8.59 -25.30
N ASN A 32 -14.19 -8.13 -26.28
CA ASN A 32 -13.76 -7.36 -27.45
C ASN A 32 -13.01 -8.15 -28.54
N GLU A 33 -13.04 -9.49 -28.53
CA GLU A 33 -12.55 -10.29 -29.67
C GLU A 33 -13.58 -10.35 -30.79
N ASP A 34 -14.49 -11.32 -30.74
CA ASP A 34 -15.49 -11.59 -31.77
C ASP A 34 -16.84 -11.85 -31.08
N ALA A 35 -17.71 -10.84 -31.13
CA ALA A 35 -19.00 -10.87 -30.44
C ALA A 35 -19.95 -11.92 -31.05
N ASP A 36 -19.93 -12.08 -32.37
CA ASP A 36 -20.78 -13.05 -33.09
C ASP A 36 -20.34 -14.48 -32.76
N ARG A 37 -19.03 -14.72 -32.69
CA ARG A 37 -18.49 -16.01 -32.24
C ARG A 37 -18.82 -16.28 -30.77
N ALA A 38 -18.73 -15.29 -29.89
CA ALA A 38 -19.10 -15.45 -28.47
C ALA A 38 -20.59 -15.80 -28.33
N GLU A 39 -21.46 -15.15 -29.11
CA GLU A 39 -22.90 -15.42 -29.14
C GLU A 39 -23.22 -16.80 -29.71
N ALA A 40 -22.58 -17.21 -30.80
CA ALA A 40 -22.71 -18.55 -31.36
C ALA A 40 -22.30 -19.65 -30.35
N VAL A 41 -21.20 -19.45 -29.63
CA VAL A 41 -20.77 -20.38 -28.56
C VAL A 41 -21.79 -20.42 -27.43
N CYS A 42 -22.32 -19.28 -27.00
CA CYS A 42 -23.35 -19.19 -25.95
C CYS A 42 -24.63 -19.97 -26.31
N ILE A 43 -25.15 -19.76 -27.53
CA ILE A 43 -26.36 -20.43 -28.02
C ILE A 43 -26.12 -21.94 -28.16
N ALA A 44 -24.94 -22.34 -28.64
CA ALA A 44 -24.56 -23.75 -28.73
C ALA A 44 -24.47 -24.44 -27.35
N CYS A 45 -24.30 -23.67 -26.27
CA CYS A 45 -24.35 -24.18 -24.89
C CYS A 45 -25.78 -24.33 -24.33
N GLY A 46 -26.81 -24.07 -25.15
CA GLY A 46 -28.21 -24.18 -24.79
C GLY A 46 -28.82 -22.94 -24.14
N ILE A 47 -28.06 -21.86 -23.92
CA ILE A 47 -28.58 -20.61 -23.35
C ILE A 47 -29.58 -19.99 -24.35
N PRO A 48 -30.88 -19.81 -23.99
CA PRO A 48 -31.88 -19.42 -24.96
C PRO A 48 -31.70 -17.98 -25.47
N GLU A 49 -31.51 -17.83 -26.77
CA GLU A 49 -31.39 -16.53 -27.45
C GLU A 49 -32.57 -15.59 -27.13
N ARG A 50 -33.78 -16.14 -27.01
CA ARG A 50 -35.00 -15.40 -26.62
C ARG A 50 -34.86 -14.66 -25.29
N LEU A 51 -34.13 -15.24 -24.32
CA LEU A 51 -33.91 -14.63 -23.01
C LEU A 51 -32.90 -13.48 -23.11
N LEU A 52 -31.85 -13.66 -23.93
CA LEU A 52 -30.87 -12.61 -24.19
C LEU A 52 -31.54 -11.38 -24.82
N ARG A 53 -32.33 -11.60 -25.89
CA ARG A 53 -33.05 -10.52 -26.60
C ARG A 53 -34.07 -9.82 -25.70
N ARG A 54 -34.87 -10.57 -24.94
CA ARG A 54 -35.90 -10.03 -24.02
C ARG A 54 -35.31 -9.06 -22.99
N HIS A 55 -34.18 -9.43 -22.40
CA HIS A 55 -33.54 -8.62 -21.35
C HIS A 55 -32.55 -7.60 -21.90
N GLY A 56 -32.24 -7.63 -23.20
CA GLY A 56 -31.20 -6.81 -23.81
C GLY A 56 -29.80 -7.21 -23.34
N ALA A 57 -29.61 -8.48 -23.01
CA ALA A 57 -28.33 -9.02 -22.56
C ALA A 57 -27.43 -9.38 -23.75
N ARG A 58 -26.13 -9.18 -23.60
CA ARG A 58 -25.10 -9.52 -24.58
C ARG A 58 -24.12 -10.51 -24.00
N VAL A 59 -23.56 -11.36 -24.86
CA VAL A 59 -22.48 -12.27 -24.44
C VAL A 59 -21.19 -11.47 -24.38
N ARG A 60 -20.64 -11.30 -23.18
CA ARG A 60 -19.41 -10.55 -22.96
C ARG A 60 -18.17 -11.39 -23.26
N GLN A 61 -18.19 -12.66 -22.85
CA GLN A 61 -17.09 -13.60 -23.00
C GLN A 61 -17.56 -15.04 -22.69
N THR A 62 -16.83 -16.01 -23.21
CA THR A 62 -17.02 -17.45 -22.92
C THR A 62 -15.72 -18.06 -22.42
N HIS A 63 -15.79 -19.09 -21.57
CA HIS A 63 -14.62 -19.75 -20.99
C HIS A 63 -14.76 -21.28 -21.05
N ARG A 64 -14.06 -21.91 -22.01
CA ARG A 64 -14.08 -23.37 -22.21
C ARG A 64 -13.66 -24.15 -20.97
N ARG A 65 -12.52 -23.80 -20.36
CA ARG A 65 -11.94 -24.57 -19.23
C ARG A 65 -12.76 -24.46 -17.95
N ALA A 66 -13.35 -23.29 -17.70
CA ALA A 66 -14.17 -23.04 -16.53
C ALA A 66 -15.65 -23.42 -16.75
N ASN A 67 -16.01 -23.82 -17.98
CA ASN A 67 -17.38 -24.09 -18.41
C ASN A 67 -18.38 -22.98 -18.02
N VAL A 68 -18.06 -21.74 -18.38
CA VAL A 68 -18.93 -20.59 -18.09
C VAL A 68 -19.11 -19.65 -19.27
N VAL A 69 -20.28 -19.01 -19.33
CA VAL A 69 -20.59 -17.87 -20.19
C VAL A 69 -20.83 -16.66 -19.30
N VAL A 70 -20.25 -15.51 -19.65
CA VAL A 70 -20.50 -14.26 -18.93
C VAL A 70 -21.38 -13.35 -19.78
N LEU A 71 -22.55 -13.03 -19.25
CA LEU A 71 -23.52 -12.12 -19.85
C LEU A 71 -23.35 -10.71 -19.28
N GLU A 72 -23.60 -9.71 -20.10
CA GLU A 72 -23.70 -8.31 -19.70
C GLU A 72 -25.13 -7.80 -19.94
N VAL A 73 -25.73 -7.17 -18.94
CA VAL A 73 -27.13 -6.76 -18.92
C VAL A 73 -27.28 -5.48 -18.09
N ALA A 74 -28.30 -4.67 -18.38
CA ALA A 74 -28.59 -3.47 -17.60
C ALA A 74 -28.88 -3.83 -16.12
N ALA A 75 -28.43 -2.98 -15.19
CA ALA A 75 -28.44 -3.30 -13.76
C ALA A 75 -29.84 -3.53 -13.18
N ASP A 76 -30.83 -2.81 -13.69
CA ASP A 76 -32.24 -2.94 -13.36
C ASP A 76 -32.88 -4.25 -13.87
N ARG A 77 -32.22 -4.94 -14.82
CA ARG A 77 -32.72 -6.18 -15.45
C ARG A 77 -31.96 -7.45 -15.03
N GLN A 78 -30.80 -7.33 -14.40
CA GLN A 78 -29.94 -8.45 -14.01
C GLN A 78 -30.68 -9.51 -13.18
N ALA A 79 -31.43 -9.09 -12.15
CA ALA A 79 -32.14 -10.01 -11.26
C ALA A 79 -33.29 -10.75 -11.96
N ALA A 80 -33.95 -10.12 -12.93
CA ALA A 80 -35.01 -10.75 -13.71
C ALA A 80 -34.45 -11.80 -14.67
N LEU A 81 -33.37 -11.46 -15.38
CA LEU A 81 -32.66 -12.40 -16.25
C LEU A 81 -32.12 -13.61 -15.45
N GLN A 82 -31.56 -13.38 -14.26
CA GLN A 82 -31.08 -14.46 -13.39
C GLN A 82 -32.19 -15.47 -13.09
N ARG A 83 -33.36 -15.02 -12.61
CA ARG A 83 -34.48 -15.91 -12.28
C ARG A 83 -34.99 -16.72 -13.46
N GLU A 84 -35.04 -16.12 -14.66
CA GLU A 84 -35.48 -16.85 -15.87
C GLU A 84 -34.44 -17.87 -16.34
N LEU A 85 -33.14 -17.60 -16.19
CA LEU A 85 -32.08 -18.56 -16.45
C LEU A 85 -32.12 -19.73 -15.45
N GLU A 86 -32.32 -19.44 -14.17
CA GLU A 86 -32.48 -20.47 -13.12
C GLU A 86 -33.72 -21.36 -13.38
N ALA A 87 -34.85 -20.75 -13.75
CA ALA A 87 -36.06 -21.49 -14.12
C ALA A 87 -35.90 -22.35 -15.39
N ALA A 88 -34.97 -21.97 -16.28
CA ALA A 88 -34.60 -22.75 -17.45
C ALA A 88 -33.53 -23.83 -17.17
N GLY A 89 -33.14 -24.02 -15.91
CA GLY A 89 -32.21 -25.07 -15.47
C GLY A 89 -30.73 -24.69 -15.47
N PHE A 90 -30.40 -23.40 -15.62
CA PHE A 90 -29.01 -22.92 -15.57
C PHE A 90 -28.63 -22.47 -14.15
N VAL A 91 -27.37 -22.70 -13.77
CA VAL A 91 -26.81 -21.97 -12.62
C VAL A 91 -26.40 -20.60 -13.12
N ALA A 92 -27.07 -19.55 -12.63
CA ALA A 92 -26.77 -18.17 -12.99
C ALA A 92 -26.56 -17.34 -11.71
N ARG A 93 -25.46 -16.60 -11.65
CA ARG A 93 -25.20 -15.71 -10.50
C ARG A 93 -24.43 -14.47 -10.91
N PRO A 94 -24.54 -13.37 -10.15
CA PRO A 94 -23.61 -12.25 -10.29
C PRO A 94 -22.14 -12.68 -10.11
N PRO A 95 -21.18 -12.03 -10.78
CA PRO A 95 -19.77 -12.22 -10.45
C PRO A 95 -19.53 -11.72 -9.02
N LYS A 96 -18.73 -12.48 -8.26
CA LYS A 96 -18.29 -12.05 -6.94
C LYS A 96 -17.36 -10.85 -7.10
N PRO A 97 -17.44 -9.82 -6.23
CA PRO A 97 -16.41 -8.80 -6.21
C PRO A 97 -15.07 -9.47 -5.88
N VAL A 98 -14.05 -9.15 -6.68
CA VAL A 98 -12.66 -9.56 -6.43
C VAL A 98 -11.87 -8.29 -6.18
N TYR A 99 -11.14 -8.27 -5.08
CA TYR A 99 -10.51 -7.07 -4.58
C TYR A 99 -8.98 -7.07 -4.80
N PRO A 100 -8.41 -5.92 -5.19
CA PRO A 100 -6.97 -5.73 -5.35
C PRO A 100 -6.25 -5.49 -4.01
N LEU A 101 -5.31 -6.38 -3.65
CA LEU A 101 -4.71 -6.62 -2.32
C LEU A 101 -3.80 -5.54 -1.63
N LEU A 102 -3.97 -4.21 -1.85
CA LEU A 102 -3.52 -3.14 -0.88
C LEU A 102 -4.71 -2.50 -0.16
N ASN A 103 -5.93 -2.71 -0.68
CA ASN A 103 -7.17 -2.23 -0.07
C ASN A 103 -7.54 -2.95 1.25
N GLU A 104 -6.70 -3.86 1.73
CA GLU A 104 -6.86 -4.58 3.00
C GLU A 104 -5.76 -4.22 3.99
N SER A 105 -4.51 -3.99 3.55
CA SER A 105 -3.38 -3.78 4.46
C SER A 105 -3.42 -2.40 5.12
N VAL A 106 -3.78 -1.36 4.37
CA VAL A 106 -3.95 0.01 4.91
C VAL A 106 -5.20 0.10 5.82
N PRO A 107 -6.36 -0.48 5.46
CA PRO A 107 -7.48 -0.58 6.41
C PRO A 107 -7.23 -1.51 7.61
N ALA A 108 -6.40 -2.55 7.50
CA ALA A 108 -6.11 -3.46 8.61
C ALA A 108 -5.38 -2.80 9.81
N ILE A 109 -4.80 -1.63 9.57
CA ILE A 109 -4.15 -0.77 10.57
C ILE A 109 -4.92 0.55 10.77
N ASP A 110 -6.21 0.58 10.43
CA ASP A 110 -7.17 1.66 10.71
C ASP A 110 -6.78 3.07 10.21
N VAL A 111 -5.96 3.14 9.15
CA VAL A 111 -5.58 4.38 8.47
C VAL A 111 -6.76 5.17 7.89
N PRO A 112 -7.84 4.56 7.34
CA PRO A 112 -8.98 5.32 6.84
C PRO A 112 -9.62 6.26 7.88
N ALA A 113 -9.54 5.93 9.17
CA ALA A 113 -9.99 6.82 10.25
C ALA A 113 -9.13 8.09 10.35
N VAL A 114 -7.82 7.95 10.17
CA VAL A 114 -6.86 9.07 10.14
C VAL A 114 -7.10 9.98 8.94
N TRP A 115 -7.35 9.39 7.77
CA TRP A 115 -7.74 10.15 6.57
C TRP A 115 -9.06 10.88 6.74
N LYS A 116 -10.05 10.24 7.38
CA LYS A 116 -11.34 10.86 7.71
C LYS A 116 -11.17 12.04 8.67
N ALA A 117 -10.18 11.98 9.57
CA ALA A 117 -9.79 13.10 10.42
C ALA A 117 -9.05 14.22 9.65
N GLY A 118 -8.73 14.03 8.37
CA GLY A 118 -8.17 15.05 7.49
C GLY A 118 -6.65 15.01 7.33
N PHE A 119 -5.97 14.04 7.95
CA PHE A 119 -4.52 13.91 7.87
C PHE A 119 -4.14 12.92 6.75
N LEU A 120 -3.34 13.39 5.78
CA LEU A 120 -2.95 12.65 4.58
C LEU A 120 -1.43 12.63 4.38
N GLY A 121 -0.67 13.16 5.33
CA GLY A 121 0.78 13.34 5.28
C GLY A 121 1.20 14.68 4.70
N LYS A 122 0.29 15.67 4.63
CA LYS A 122 0.60 16.96 4.00
C LYS A 122 1.65 17.69 4.83
N GLY A 123 2.68 18.19 4.14
CA GLY A 123 3.81 18.88 4.78
C GLY A 123 4.84 17.94 5.41
N SER A 124 4.59 16.63 5.43
CA SER A 124 5.57 15.63 5.85
C SER A 124 6.48 15.22 4.68
N ARG A 125 7.77 15.06 4.95
CA ARG A 125 8.78 14.60 3.98
C ARG A 125 9.31 13.22 4.37
N ILE A 126 9.08 12.22 3.51
CA ILE A 126 9.46 10.82 3.73
C ILE A 126 10.69 10.50 2.89
N ALA A 127 11.78 10.07 3.54
CA ALA A 127 12.93 9.52 2.85
C ALA A 127 12.76 8.02 2.65
N ILE A 128 12.91 7.54 1.41
CA ILE A 128 12.98 6.11 1.08
C ILE A 128 14.43 5.82 0.67
N ILE A 129 15.16 5.12 1.53
CA ILE A 129 16.53 4.68 1.26
C ILE A 129 16.47 3.20 0.87
N ASP A 130 16.56 2.92 -0.42
CA ASP A 130 16.25 1.61 -0.98
C ASP A 130 16.94 1.41 -2.35
N THR A 131 16.34 0.65 -3.25
CA THR A 131 16.77 0.37 -4.64
C THR A 131 16.44 1.50 -5.61
N GLY A 132 15.81 2.57 -5.13
CA GLY A 132 15.34 3.71 -5.90
C GLY A 132 13.81 3.81 -5.94
N ALA A 133 13.26 4.63 -6.83
CA ALA A 133 11.82 4.68 -7.07
C ALA A 133 11.52 5.15 -8.50
N ASP A 134 10.94 4.27 -9.31
CA ASP A 134 10.61 4.53 -10.71
C ASP A 134 9.52 5.59 -10.85
N HIS A 135 9.43 6.20 -12.02
CA HIS A 135 8.34 7.12 -12.32
C HIS A 135 7.00 6.37 -12.35
N HIS A 136 6.13 6.68 -11.39
CA HIS A 136 4.82 6.06 -11.26
C HIS A 136 3.72 7.13 -11.13
N PRO A 137 2.56 6.99 -11.81
CA PRO A 137 1.47 7.97 -11.73
C PRO A 137 1.03 8.28 -10.30
N ASP A 138 1.06 7.27 -9.42
CA ASP A 138 0.69 7.44 -8.01
C ASP A 138 1.64 8.36 -7.23
N PHE A 139 2.87 8.60 -7.70
CA PHE A 139 3.77 9.57 -7.08
C PHE A 139 3.55 10.98 -7.61
N GLY A 140 3.17 11.13 -8.88
CA GLY A 140 3.08 12.43 -9.55
C GLY A 140 4.39 13.23 -9.37
N ASP A 141 4.27 14.52 -9.08
CA ASP A 141 5.43 15.40 -8.85
C ASP A 141 5.94 15.40 -7.39
N ARG A 142 5.50 14.44 -6.56
CA ARG A 142 5.83 14.42 -5.12
C ARG A 142 7.19 13.83 -4.82
N ILE A 143 7.88 13.23 -5.78
CA ILE A 143 9.32 12.92 -5.65
C ILE A 143 10.07 14.25 -5.78
N ALA A 144 10.40 14.87 -4.64
CA ALA A 144 11.03 16.19 -4.63
C ALA A 144 12.49 16.13 -5.08
N VAL A 145 13.20 15.07 -4.71
CA VAL A 145 14.59 14.86 -5.09
C VAL A 145 14.93 13.37 -5.02
N ALA A 146 15.74 12.91 -5.97
CA ALA A 146 16.28 11.56 -6.02
C ALA A 146 17.80 11.61 -6.20
N ARG A 147 18.54 10.72 -5.53
CA ARG A 147 19.99 10.57 -5.72
C ARG A 147 20.41 9.11 -5.61
N ASP A 148 21.36 8.72 -6.46
CA ASP A 148 21.99 7.39 -6.44
C ASP A 148 23.35 7.43 -5.75
N PHE A 149 23.58 6.45 -4.87
CA PHE A 149 24.80 6.21 -4.12
C PHE A 149 25.48 4.88 -4.49
N THR A 150 24.84 4.07 -5.35
CA THR A 150 25.37 2.78 -5.80
C THR A 150 26.33 2.90 -6.97
N GLY A 151 26.28 4.02 -7.70
CA GLY A 151 27.04 4.22 -8.94
C GLY A 151 26.50 3.43 -10.13
N GLN A 152 25.35 2.75 -9.98
CA GLN A 152 24.70 1.94 -11.00
C GLN A 152 23.65 2.75 -11.76
N ARG A 153 23.61 2.58 -13.09
CA ARG A 153 22.63 3.30 -13.93
C ARG A 153 21.23 2.69 -13.78
N GLY A 154 20.29 3.48 -13.26
CA GLY A 154 18.87 3.12 -13.22
C GLY A 154 18.14 3.89 -12.13
N VAL A 155 16.87 4.25 -12.36
CA VAL A 155 16.05 4.94 -11.36
C VAL A 155 15.61 3.97 -10.26
N ASP A 156 15.10 2.79 -10.65
CA ASP A 156 14.89 1.62 -9.80
C ASP A 156 15.02 0.37 -10.69
N ASP A 157 16.15 -0.32 -10.55
CA ASP A 157 16.54 -1.48 -11.35
C ASP A 157 16.18 -2.82 -10.67
N VAL A 158 15.57 -2.77 -9.48
CA VAL A 158 15.09 -3.95 -8.74
C VAL A 158 13.57 -3.94 -8.63
N GLY A 159 12.99 -2.78 -8.35
CA GLY A 159 11.56 -2.54 -8.18
C GLY A 159 11.06 -2.54 -6.74
N HIS A 160 11.92 -2.91 -5.78
CA HIS A 160 11.58 -2.98 -4.37
C HIS A 160 11.30 -1.59 -3.78
N GLY A 161 12.12 -0.59 -4.10
CA GLY A 161 11.99 0.75 -3.56
C GLY A 161 10.77 1.50 -4.11
N THR A 162 10.40 1.26 -5.37
CA THR A 162 9.12 1.71 -5.93
C THR A 162 7.93 1.13 -5.16
N HIS A 163 7.98 -0.15 -4.81
CA HIS A 163 6.92 -0.82 -4.05
C HIS A 163 6.80 -0.21 -2.64
N VAL A 164 7.93 -0.07 -1.94
CA VAL A 164 8.03 0.55 -0.61
C VAL A 164 7.51 1.98 -0.62
N ALA A 165 7.95 2.82 -1.56
CA ALA A 165 7.48 4.20 -1.72
C ALA A 165 5.96 4.26 -1.98
N GLY A 166 5.42 3.30 -2.74
CA GLY A 166 3.99 3.16 -2.99
C GLY A 166 3.19 2.87 -1.72
N ILE A 167 3.69 2.01 -0.82
CA ILE A 167 3.01 1.70 0.45
C ILE A 167 3.03 2.93 1.36
N ALA A 168 4.17 3.62 1.43
CA ALA A 168 4.32 4.77 2.31
C ALA A 168 3.46 5.95 1.83
N ALA A 169 3.49 6.27 0.53
CA ALA A 169 2.94 7.55 0.03
C ALA A 169 2.30 7.51 -1.36
N GLY A 170 2.01 6.35 -1.96
CA GLY A 170 1.32 6.28 -3.26
C GLY A 170 -0.08 6.92 -3.20
N ALA A 171 -0.39 7.84 -4.13
CA ALA A 171 -1.70 8.50 -4.22
C ALA A 171 -2.69 7.75 -5.13
N GLY A 172 -2.46 6.45 -5.36
CA GLY A 172 -3.34 5.60 -6.16
C GLY A 172 -4.79 5.64 -5.67
N THR A 173 -5.73 5.40 -6.57
CA THR A 173 -7.16 5.32 -6.25
C THR A 173 -7.51 3.96 -5.66
N VAL A 174 -6.90 2.90 -6.19
CA VAL A 174 -7.11 1.50 -5.79
C VAL A 174 -6.10 1.10 -4.72
N TYR A 175 -4.83 1.36 -5.01
CA TYR A 175 -3.70 1.00 -4.16
C TYR A 175 -3.10 2.28 -3.59
N ARG A 176 -3.77 2.81 -2.58
CA ARG A 176 -3.38 4.05 -1.91
C ARG A 176 -2.45 3.74 -0.74
N GLY A 177 -1.26 4.34 -0.74
CA GLY A 177 -0.34 4.31 0.38
C GLY A 177 -0.86 5.11 1.58
N VAL A 178 -0.21 4.95 2.73
CA VAL A 178 -0.71 5.48 4.02
C VAL A 178 -0.71 7.02 4.07
N ALA A 179 0.32 7.67 3.50
CA ALA A 179 0.48 9.12 3.49
C ALA A 179 0.44 9.69 2.05
N PRO A 180 -0.72 9.65 1.37
CA PRO A 180 -0.82 9.96 -0.06
C PRO A 180 -0.54 11.44 -0.42
N ALA A 181 -0.47 12.34 0.56
CA ALA A 181 -0.11 13.75 0.36
C ALA A 181 1.33 14.09 0.81
N ALA A 182 2.10 13.10 1.28
CA ALA A 182 3.49 13.32 1.67
C ALA A 182 4.41 13.53 0.46
N THR A 183 5.49 14.27 0.71
CA THR A 183 6.59 14.45 -0.26
C THR A 183 7.62 13.34 -0.08
N LEU A 184 8.13 12.80 -1.19
CA LEU A 184 9.13 11.74 -1.22
C LEU A 184 10.54 12.30 -1.50
N VAL A 185 11.51 11.80 -0.75
CA VAL A 185 12.95 11.97 -0.98
C VAL A 185 13.51 10.58 -1.23
N ILE A 186 14.09 10.34 -2.40
CA ILE A 186 14.51 9.00 -2.82
C ILE A 186 16.03 8.91 -2.79
N ALA A 187 16.59 7.97 -2.04
CA ALA A 187 18.00 7.68 -2.05
C ALA A 187 18.20 6.22 -2.45
N LYS A 188 18.79 6.01 -3.63
CA LYS A 188 19.16 4.68 -4.09
C LYS A 188 20.47 4.28 -3.42
N ALA A 189 20.40 3.35 -2.48
CA ALA A 189 21.54 2.76 -1.76
C ALA A 189 21.70 1.25 -2.04
N LEU A 190 20.70 0.64 -2.69
CA LEU A 190 20.71 -0.77 -3.05
C LEU A 190 20.60 -0.94 -4.58
N SER A 191 21.14 -2.03 -5.09
CA SER A 191 21.06 -2.46 -6.48
C SER A 191 20.63 -3.93 -6.54
N THR A 192 20.63 -4.52 -7.74
CA THR A 192 20.39 -5.98 -7.91
C THR A 192 21.38 -6.84 -7.12
N ASN A 193 22.57 -6.32 -6.80
CA ASN A 193 23.59 -7.01 -6.02
C ASN A 193 23.44 -6.75 -4.51
N GLY A 194 22.35 -6.12 -4.08
CA GLY A 194 22.22 -5.54 -2.75
C GLY A 194 22.93 -4.19 -2.65
N GLY A 195 23.36 -3.83 -1.45
CA GLY A 195 24.18 -2.66 -1.19
C GLY A 195 25.01 -2.85 0.07
N THR A 196 25.80 -1.85 0.41
CA THR A 196 26.81 -1.92 1.47
C THR A 196 26.54 -0.88 2.54
N GLU A 197 27.05 -1.11 3.76
CA GLU A 197 26.86 -0.21 4.90
C GLU A 197 27.25 1.24 4.58
N ASP A 198 28.37 1.45 3.88
CA ASP A 198 28.85 2.79 3.49
C ASP A 198 27.91 3.51 2.51
N THR A 199 27.28 2.79 1.57
CA THR A 199 26.30 3.38 0.65
C THR A 199 25.03 3.81 1.37
N VAL A 200 24.58 3.03 2.37
CA VAL A 200 23.42 3.36 3.20
C VAL A 200 23.74 4.56 4.12
N LEU A 201 24.93 4.60 4.72
CA LEU A 201 25.41 5.74 5.52
C LEU A 201 25.48 7.02 4.68
N ALA A 202 26.03 6.95 3.46
CA ALA A 202 26.08 8.09 2.55
C ALA A 202 24.68 8.59 2.17
N ALA A 203 23.75 7.66 1.93
CA ALA A 203 22.35 7.96 1.64
C ALA A 203 21.63 8.61 2.83
N LEU A 204 21.79 8.09 4.05
CA LEU A 204 21.25 8.66 5.29
C LEU A 204 21.76 10.09 5.52
N SER A 205 23.07 10.27 5.44
CA SER A 205 23.71 11.57 5.59
C SER A 205 23.19 12.58 4.56
N TRP A 206 23.02 12.18 3.31
CA TRP A 206 22.45 13.07 2.29
C TRP A 206 20.98 13.36 2.52
N ALA A 207 20.19 12.34 2.87
CA ALA A 207 18.76 12.45 3.08
C ALA A 207 18.42 13.35 4.28
N SER A 208 19.20 13.29 5.37
CA SER A 208 19.01 14.15 6.55
C SER A 208 19.09 15.65 6.22
N ARG A 209 19.88 16.02 5.21
CA ARG A 209 19.99 17.39 4.68
C ARG A 209 18.82 17.82 3.79
N GLN A 210 17.89 16.93 3.45
CA GLN A 210 16.73 17.21 2.58
C GLN A 210 15.46 17.63 3.34
N ARG A 211 15.61 18.05 4.61
CA ARG A 211 14.49 18.44 5.51
C ARG A 211 13.44 17.34 5.66
N ILE A 212 13.88 16.09 5.65
CA ILE A 212 13.02 14.92 5.86
C ILE A 212 12.50 14.89 7.29
N ASP A 213 11.36 14.26 7.54
CA ASP A 213 10.77 14.07 8.86
C ASP A 213 10.86 12.62 9.34
N VAL A 214 10.77 11.68 8.40
CA VAL A 214 10.80 10.23 8.63
C VAL A 214 11.60 9.55 7.54
N VAL A 215 12.34 8.51 7.90
CA VAL A 215 13.10 7.64 6.99
C VAL A 215 12.51 6.23 7.03
N ASN A 216 12.38 5.60 5.87
CA ASN A 216 12.14 4.18 5.74
C ASN A 216 13.42 3.45 5.32
N LEU A 217 13.87 2.51 6.15
CA LEU A 217 14.92 1.53 5.87
C LEU A 217 14.29 0.14 5.77
N SER A 218 13.82 -0.22 4.58
CA SER A 218 13.30 -1.57 4.28
C SER A 218 14.44 -2.54 3.91
N LEU A 219 15.50 -2.50 4.70
CA LEU A 219 16.77 -3.19 4.49
C LEU A 219 17.35 -3.60 5.84
N GLY A 220 18.33 -4.50 5.82
CA GLY A 220 19.08 -4.89 7.01
C GLY A 220 20.15 -5.92 6.68
N GLY A 221 21.04 -6.13 7.65
CA GLY A 221 22.13 -7.09 7.56
C GLY A 221 22.65 -7.48 8.95
N PRO A 222 23.73 -8.25 9.00
CA PRO A 222 24.44 -8.54 10.24
C PRO A 222 24.92 -7.24 10.90
N GLY A 223 24.90 -7.18 12.23
CA GLY A 223 25.38 -6.02 12.99
C GLY A 223 24.86 -6.02 14.42
N ASP A 224 25.21 -4.99 15.18
CA ASP A 224 24.89 -4.85 16.59
C ASP A 224 24.56 -3.39 16.95
N PRO A 225 23.93 -3.12 18.11
CA PRO A 225 23.47 -1.77 18.45
C PRO A 225 24.56 -0.67 18.47
N LYS A 226 25.85 -1.03 18.41
CA LYS A 226 26.99 -0.09 18.48
C LYS A 226 27.70 0.11 17.14
N ASP A 227 27.29 -0.59 16.07
CA ASP A 227 27.90 -0.42 14.75
C ASP A 227 27.66 0.98 14.15
N ALA A 228 28.33 1.30 13.04
CA ALA A 228 28.31 2.64 12.48
C ALA A 228 26.91 3.02 11.99
N LEU A 229 26.22 2.10 11.31
CA LEU A 229 24.87 2.34 10.83
C LEU A 229 23.86 2.50 11.98
N SER A 230 23.96 1.69 13.04
CA SER A 230 23.12 1.83 14.24
C SER A 230 23.34 3.16 14.96
N ARG A 231 24.59 3.63 15.06
CA ARG A 231 24.91 4.95 15.65
C ARG A 231 24.38 6.12 14.82
N GLU A 232 24.42 6.03 13.49
CA GLU A 232 23.82 7.05 12.61
C GLU A 232 22.29 7.09 12.80
N VAL A 233 21.64 5.92 12.91
CA VAL A 233 20.20 5.85 13.20
C VAL A 233 19.87 6.48 14.55
N ASP A 234 20.62 6.19 15.60
CA ASP A 234 20.42 6.76 16.93
C ASP A 234 20.64 8.29 16.93
N ALA A 235 21.63 8.79 16.19
CA ALA A 235 21.90 10.22 16.07
C ALA A 235 20.76 10.96 15.35
N LEU A 236 20.25 10.41 14.24
CA LEU A 236 19.13 11.01 13.51
C LEU A 236 17.83 10.98 14.32
N ASP A 237 17.61 9.92 15.09
CA ASP A 237 16.47 9.86 16.01
C ASP A 237 16.56 10.94 17.10
N ALA A 238 17.75 11.18 17.66
CA ALA A 238 17.99 12.25 18.62
C ALA A 238 17.71 13.65 18.04
N ASP A 239 17.92 13.84 16.74
CA ASP A 239 17.57 15.07 16.00
C ASP A 239 16.08 15.18 15.64
N GLY A 240 15.27 14.20 16.04
CA GLY A 240 13.83 14.16 15.78
C GLY A 240 13.49 13.75 14.35
N ILE A 241 14.36 12.99 13.68
CA ILE A 241 14.03 12.27 12.45
C ILE A 241 13.60 10.85 12.84
N VAL A 242 12.34 10.49 12.61
CA VAL A 242 11.88 9.13 12.96
C VAL A 242 12.46 8.13 11.94
N ILE A 243 13.19 7.12 12.40
CA ILE A 243 13.79 6.11 11.52
C ILE A 243 13.02 4.79 11.64
N CYS A 244 12.21 4.46 10.65
CA CYS A 244 11.49 3.19 10.58
C CYS A 244 12.37 2.14 9.90
N VAL A 245 12.63 1.01 10.57
CA VAL A 245 13.54 -0.04 10.07
C VAL A 245 12.85 -1.39 10.04
N ALA A 246 13.02 -2.16 8.96
CA ALA A 246 12.55 -3.54 8.91
C ALA A 246 13.26 -4.42 9.96
N ALA A 247 12.51 -5.26 10.68
CA ALA A 247 13.10 -6.17 11.67
C ALA A 247 14.03 -7.22 11.05
N GLY A 248 13.79 -7.58 9.78
CA GLY A 248 14.47 -8.66 9.08
C GLY A 248 13.54 -9.84 8.76
N ASN A 249 13.99 -10.72 7.86
CA ASN A 249 13.22 -11.87 7.39
C ASN A 249 13.87 -13.21 7.79
N SER A 250 14.57 -13.23 8.93
CA SER A 250 15.36 -14.38 9.42
C SER A 250 14.69 -15.10 10.60
N GLY A 251 13.40 -14.85 10.85
CA GLY A 251 12.60 -15.61 11.80
C GLY A 251 12.40 -17.07 11.35
N PRO A 252 11.79 -17.92 12.21
CA PRO A 252 11.15 -17.59 13.49
C PRO A 252 12.08 -17.69 14.72
N ALA A 253 13.38 -17.92 14.52
CA ALA A 253 14.33 -18.01 15.64
C ALA A 253 14.46 -16.67 16.38
N ALA A 254 14.70 -16.74 17.69
CA ALA A 254 14.99 -15.58 18.53
C ALA A 254 16.38 -15.00 18.21
N GLY A 255 16.59 -13.71 18.46
CA GLY A 255 17.88 -13.04 18.28
C GLY A 255 18.26 -12.82 16.81
N THR A 256 17.27 -12.62 15.94
CA THR A 256 17.44 -12.54 14.47
C THR A 256 17.27 -11.13 13.91
N ILE A 257 17.16 -10.13 14.78
CA ILE A 257 17.14 -8.70 14.41
C ILE A 257 18.59 -8.20 14.38
N GLY A 258 19.05 -7.81 13.18
CA GLY A 258 20.38 -7.23 12.94
C GLY A 258 20.36 -5.73 12.70
N SER A 259 21.43 -5.19 12.13
CA SER A 259 21.58 -3.76 11.86
C SER A 259 20.83 -3.31 10.59
N PRO A 260 20.21 -2.12 10.58
CA PRO A 260 20.08 -1.17 11.69
C PRO A 260 18.82 -1.37 12.56
N GLY A 261 18.10 -2.49 12.40
CA GLY A 261 16.90 -2.78 13.20
C GLY A 261 17.21 -2.97 14.70
N CYS A 262 18.47 -3.25 15.03
CA CYS A 262 18.99 -3.38 16.39
C CYS A 262 19.42 -2.03 17.01
N ALA A 263 19.30 -0.88 16.32
CA ALA A 263 19.59 0.42 16.91
C ALA A 263 18.54 0.80 17.99
N ALA A 264 18.96 1.53 19.03
CA ALA A 264 18.09 1.88 20.15
C ALA A 264 16.99 2.88 19.75
N GLY A 265 17.35 3.86 18.92
CA GLY A 265 16.50 4.92 18.39
C GLY A 265 15.62 4.48 17.21
N ALA A 266 15.94 3.35 16.57
CA ALA A 266 15.12 2.80 15.49
C ALA A 266 13.68 2.53 15.96
N LEU A 267 12.70 2.80 15.10
CA LEU A 267 11.37 2.23 15.20
C LEU A 267 11.35 0.95 14.35
N THR A 268 11.66 -0.18 14.98
CA THR A 268 11.86 -1.47 14.32
C THR A 268 10.51 -2.16 14.10
N VAL A 269 10.24 -2.57 12.86
CA VAL A 269 8.92 -3.05 12.42
C VAL A 269 8.99 -4.51 12.00
N GLY A 270 8.28 -5.37 12.74
CA GLY A 270 8.03 -6.75 12.35
C GLY A 270 6.82 -6.89 11.42
N ALA A 271 6.60 -8.10 10.90
CA ALA A 271 5.57 -8.38 9.90
C ALA A 271 4.48 -9.30 10.42
N THR A 272 3.23 -8.95 10.13
CA THR A 272 2.07 -9.84 10.18
C THR A 272 1.55 -10.17 8.79
N ASP A 273 0.81 -11.27 8.69
CA ASP A 273 -0.13 -11.45 7.59
C ASP A 273 -1.37 -10.57 7.76
N LYS A 274 -2.26 -10.58 6.77
CA LYS A 274 -3.49 -9.76 6.78
C LYS A 274 -4.51 -10.19 7.83
N SER A 275 -4.37 -11.39 8.37
CA SER A 275 -5.18 -11.91 9.48
C SER A 275 -4.56 -11.58 10.84
N LYS A 276 -3.59 -10.65 10.89
CA LYS A 276 -2.88 -10.20 12.09
C LYS A 276 -2.08 -11.31 12.78
N ARG A 277 -1.76 -12.40 12.08
CA ARG A 277 -0.87 -13.44 12.59
C ARG A 277 0.57 -13.04 12.30
N ILE A 278 1.47 -13.24 13.26
CA ILE A 278 2.89 -12.96 13.03
C ILE A 278 3.39 -13.79 11.83
N ALA A 279 4.06 -13.12 10.89
CA ALA A 279 4.64 -13.82 9.75
C ALA A 279 5.82 -14.66 10.23
N GLU A 280 5.90 -15.92 9.78
CA GLU A 280 6.94 -16.85 10.21
C GLU A 280 8.35 -16.31 9.96
N TYR A 281 8.55 -15.65 8.82
CA TYR A 281 9.81 -15.03 8.44
C TYR A 281 10.18 -13.81 9.29
N SER A 282 9.24 -13.19 10.01
CA SER A 282 9.52 -11.94 10.76
C SER A 282 10.59 -12.21 11.82
N SER A 283 11.72 -11.51 11.71
CA SER A 283 12.79 -11.55 12.71
C SER A 283 12.28 -11.13 14.09
N ARG A 284 12.92 -11.66 15.12
CA ARG A 284 12.51 -11.54 16.53
C ARG A 284 13.70 -11.16 17.40
N GLY A 285 13.43 -10.44 18.48
CA GLY A 285 14.36 -10.23 19.58
C GLY A 285 14.65 -11.53 20.35
N PRO A 286 15.34 -11.43 21.49
CA PRO A 286 15.93 -10.21 22.03
C PRO A 286 17.12 -9.72 21.19
N VAL A 287 17.43 -8.43 21.27
CA VAL A 287 18.67 -7.87 20.72
C VAL A 287 19.71 -7.81 21.83
N ALA A 288 20.83 -8.51 21.66
CA ALA A 288 21.91 -8.50 22.63
C ALA A 288 22.45 -7.07 22.85
N GLY A 289 22.54 -6.64 24.11
CA GLY A 289 23.02 -5.30 24.46
C GLY A 289 21.96 -4.19 24.47
N LEU A 290 20.70 -4.50 24.14
CA LEU A 290 19.57 -3.60 24.36
C LEU A 290 18.66 -4.09 25.49
N ALA A 291 18.25 -3.18 26.35
CA ALA A 291 17.26 -3.46 27.40
C ALA A 291 15.82 -3.43 26.86
N GLN A 292 15.58 -2.66 25.78
CA GLN A 292 14.25 -2.53 25.20
C GLN A 292 13.99 -3.67 24.22
N PRO A 293 12.82 -4.33 24.28
CA PRO A 293 12.49 -5.40 23.35
C PRO A 293 12.37 -4.87 21.92
N LYS A 294 12.69 -5.74 20.96
CA LYS A 294 12.55 -5.48 19.53
C LYS A 294 11.84 -6.68 18.87
N PRO A 295 10.97 -6.47 17.86
CA PRO A 295 10.63 -5.19 17.22
C PRO A 295 9.82 -4.27 18.15
N ASP A 296 9.70 -2.99 17.81
CA ASP A 296 8.89 -2.04 18.58
C ASP A 296 7.39 -2.25 18.36
N VAL A 297 7.02 -2.55 17.12
CA VAL A 297 5.64 -2.77 16.65
C VAL A 297 5.66 -3.74 15.47
N VAL A 298 4.49 -4.23 15.07
CA VAL A 298 4.31 -4.97 13.82
C VAL A 298 3.30 -4.30 12.90
N ALA A 299 3.41 -4.56 11.60
CA ALA A 299 2.44 -4.12 10.60
C ALA A 299 2.27 -5.18 9.50
N VAL A 300 1.31 -4.97 8.60
CA VAL A 300 1.02 -5.92 7.53
C VAL A 300 2.19 -6.00 6.54
N GLY A 301 2.92 -7.11 6.59
CA GLY A 301 4.02 -7.44 5.69
C GLY A 301 3.65 -8.48 4.63
N GLY A 302 2.49 -9.12 4.75
CA GLY A 302 2.02 -10.14 3.80
C GLY A 302 2.46 -11.56 4.16
N GLY A 303 2.10 -12.53 3.32
CA GLY A 303 2.40 -13.95 3.51
C GLY A 303 3.11 -14.55 2.31
N VAL A 304 3.62 -15.77 2.45
CA VAL A 304 4.19 -16.55 1.35
C VAL A 304 3.27 -17.74 1.09
N THR A 305 3.07 -18.08 -0.17
CA THR A 305 2.35 -19.29 -0.59
C THR A 305 3.21 -19.96 -1.66
N PRO A 306 4.15 -20.86 -1.27
CA PRO A 306 5.21 -21.37 -2.14
C PRO A 306 4.72 -21.97 -3.47
N GLU A 307 3.50 -22.51 -3.51
CA GLU A 307 2.90 -23.17 -4.66
C GLU A 307 1.99 -22.26 -5.51
N ALA A 308 1.78 -21.01 -5.09
CA ALA A 308 0.90 -20.09 -5.80
C ALA A 308 1.58 -19.49 -7.05
N ALA A 309 0.80 -19.17 -8.07
CA ALA A 309 1.28 -18.51 -9.30
C ALA A 309 2.09 -17.22 -9.00
N CYS A 310 1.68 -16.51 -7.94
CA CYS A 310 2.50 -15.50 -7.28
C CYS A 310 2.93 -16.07 -5.92
N HIS A 311 4.24 -16.29 -5.74
CA HIS A 311 4.78 -16.89 -4.52
C HIS A 311 4.52 -16.03 -3.26
N TYR A 312 4.27 -14.73 -3.43
CA TYR A 312 3.85 -13.84 -2.37
C TYR A 312 2.37 -13.99 -1.98
N GLY A 313 1.59 -14.88 -2.59
CA GLY A 313 0.23 -15.22 -2.15
C GLY A 313 -0.63 -13.99 -1.78
N ILE A 314 -0.95 -13.86 -0.49
CA ILE A 314 -1.69 -12.74 0.11
C ILE A 314 -0.85 -11.48 0.39
N GLY A 315 0.24 -11.30 -0.35
CA GLY A 315 1.20 -10.20 -0.23
C GLY A 315 0.60 -8.82 -0.51
N VAL A 316 1.41 -7.80 -0.25
CA VAL A 316 1.01 -6.39 -0.26
C VAL A 316 1.05 -5.84 -1.70
N ALA A 317 -0.12 -5.35 -2.14
CA ALA A 317 -0.48 -4.66 -3.39
C ALA A 317 0.16 -3.30 -3.78
N SER A 318 1.47 -3.08 -3.97
CA SER A 318 1.97 -1.69 -4.16
C SER A 318 2.43 -1.34 -5.59
N ALA A 319 2.79 -0.06 -5.77
CA ALA A 319 3.30 0.50 -7.02
C ALA A 319 4.43 -0.37 -7.59
N ARG A 320 4.40 -0.58 -8.90
CA ARG A 320 5.34 -1.47 -9.59
C ARG A 320 6.30 -0.67 -10.45
N ALA A 321 7.60 -0.89 -10.25
CA ALA A 321 8.62 -0.41 -11.17
C ALA A 321 8.50 -1.10 -12.53
N ARG A 322 8.91 -0.41 -13.60
CA ARG A 322 8.86 -0.92 -14.96
C ARG A 322 9.65 -2.22 -15.15
N ILE A 323 10.73 -2.42 -14.38
CA ILE A 323 11.53 -3.67 -14.45
C ILE A 323 10.70 -4.91 -14.10
N LEU A 324 9.69 -4.77 -13.25
CA LEU A 324 8.77 -5.85 -12.85
C LEU A 324 7.57 -6.02 -13.80
N ALA A 325 7.64 -5.48 -15.04
CA ALA A 325 6.54 -5.48 -16.00
C ALA A 325 5.95 -6.88 -16.30
N ARG A 326 6.77 -7.93 -16.20
CA ARG A 326 6.39 -9.33 -16.48
C ARG A 326 6.45 -10.23 -15.24
N ASP A 327 6.56 -9.64 -14.06
CA ASP A 327 6.62 -10.40 -12.82
C ASP A 327 5.32 -11.21 -12.62
N ARG A 328 5.43 -12.44 -12.09
CA ARG A 328 4.26 -13.33 -11.88
C ARG A 328 3.32 -12.80 -10.79
N CYS A 329 3.83 -11.97 -9.90
CA CYS A 329 3.09 -11.25 -8.87
C CYS A 329 2.58 -9.89 -9.34
N ALA A 330 2.77 -9.52 -10.62
CA ALA A 330 2.23 -8.29 -11.17
C ALA A 330 0.70 -8.26 -11.05
N VAL A 331 0.19 -7.12 -10.62
CA VAL A 331 -1.23 -6.80 -10.60
C VAL A 331 -1.48 -5.64 -11.56
N PRO A 332 -2.11 -5.89 -12.72
CA PRO A 332 -2.35 -4.84 -13.72
C PRO A 332 -3.16 -3.67 -13.14
N PRO A 333 -2.93 -2.44 -13.64
CA PRO A 333 -2.03 -2.11 -14.74
C PRO A 333 -0.57 -1.85 -14.32
N ARG A 334 -0.32 -1.35 -13.10
CA ARG A 334 1.00 -0.85 -12.66
C ARG A 334 1.34 -1.20 -11.21
N TYR A 335 0.87 -2.34 -10.72
CA TYR A 335 1.08 -2.77 -9.34
C TYR A 335 1.68 -4.17 -9.27
N VAL A 336 2.26 -4.55 -8.13
CA VAL A 336 2.87 -5.86 -7.90
C VAL A 336 2.73 -6.25 -6.44
N ARG A 337 2.58 -7.55 -6.17
CA ARG A 337 2.57 -8.09 -4.80
C ARG A 337 3.98 -8.42 -4.36
N MET A 338 4.30 -8.03 -3.13
CA MET A 338 5.51 -8.44 -2.41
C MET A 338 5.16 -8.75 -0.96
N SER A 339 5.97 -9.59 -0.29
CA SER A 339 5.84 -9.86 1.14
C SER A 339 7.20 -9.75 1.83
N GLY A 340 7.18 -9.28 3.08
CA GLY A 340 8.36 -9.11 3.92
C GLY A 340 8.16 -8.05 5.00
N THR A 341 9.06 -8.01 5.98
CA THR A 341 9.15 -6.86 6.91
C THR A 341 9.39 -5.56 6.15
N SER A 342 10.06 -5.61 5.00
CA SER A 342 10.20 -4.52 4.04
C SER A 342 8.88 -3.90 3.55
N MET A 343 7.77 -4.66 3.56
CA MET A 343 6.43 -4.15 3.22
C MET A 343 5.67 -3.68 4.47
N ALA A 344 6.00 -4.21 5.65
CA ALA A 344 5.44 -3.75 6.92
C ALA A 344 5.97 -2.36 7.29
N THR A 345 7.28 -2.13 7.18
CA THR A 345 7.95 -0.85 7.52
C THR A 345 7.35 0.38 6.84
N PRO A 346 7.04 0.40 5.53
CA PRO A 346 6.46 1.58 4.90
C PRO A 346 5.02 1.87 5.31
N HIS A 347 4.27 0.89 5.82
CA HIS A 347 2.96 1.17 6.44
C HIS A 347 3.16 2.02 7.71
N VAL A 348 4.12 1.65 8.56
CA VAL A 348 4.46 2.41 9.77
C VAL A 348 5.08 3.76 9.41
N THR A 349 5.96 3.82 8.40
CA THR A 349 6.57 5.07 7.92
C THR A 349 5.49 6.07 7.47
N GLY A 350 4.51 5.62 6.69
CA GLY A 350 3.41 6.49 6.29
C GLY A 350 2.50 6.87 7.47
N LEU A 351 2.28 5.97 8.43
CA LEU A 351 1.56 6.28 9.67
C LEU A 351 2.28 7.39 10.47
N VAL A 352 3.60 7.29 10.61
CA VAL A 352 4.42 8.35 11.22
C VAL A 352 4.21 9.67 10.48
N ALA A 353 4.23 9.68 9.14
CA ALA A 353 4.06 10.90 8.37
C ALA A 353 2.69 11.57 8.58
N VAL A 354 1.59 10.81 8.64
CA VAL A 354 0.25 11.36 8.92
C VAL A 354 0.08 11.77 10.39
N LEU A 355 0.70 11.05 11.33
CA LEU A 355 0.66 11.38 12.75
C LEU A 355 1.53 12.59 13.11
N LEU A 356 2.64 12.82 12.39
CA LEU A 356 3.42 14.05 12.50
C LEU A 356 2.64 15.27 12.00
N GLU A 357 1.87 15.13 10.90
CA GLU A 357 0.94 16.16 10.45
C GLU A 357 -0.09 16.48 11.55
N ALA A 358 -0.70 15.45 12.14
CA ALA A 358 -1.66 15.61 13.23
C ALA A 358 -1.04 16.26 14.47
N SER A 359 0.11 15.76 14.91
CA SER A 359 0.81 16.26 16.10
C SER A 359 1.17 17.75 15.97
N ARG A 360 1.65 18.18 14.79
CA ARG A 360 1.95 19.60 14.48
C ARG A 360 0.69 20.46 14.44
N SER A 361 -0.42 19.92 13.96
CA SER A 361 -1.70 20.62 13.95
C SER A 361 -2.29 20.80 15.36
N GLY A 362 -2.02 19.87 16.28
CA GLY A 362 -2.51 19.93 17.66
C GLY A 362 -1.69 20.82 18.57
N ASP A 363 -0.37 20.92 18.35
CA ASP A 363 0.54 21.68 19.20
C ASP A 363 1.77 22.17 18.43
N ALA A 364 1.62 23.28 17.71
CA ALA A 364 2.69 23.85 16.87
C ALA A 364 3.91 24.38 17.65
N LYS A 365 3.85 24.41 18.99
CA LYS A 365 4.96 24.90 19.84
C LYS A 365 5.99 23.81 20.15
N ARG A 366 5.62 22.53 20.01
CA ARG A 366 6.54 21.43 20.23
C ARG A 366 7.71 21.51 19.27
N THR A 367 8.88 21.21 19.81
CA THR A 367 10.07 20.97 19.01
C THR A 367 9.87 19.75 18.12
N ARG A 368 10.70 19.67 17.08
CA ARG A 368 10.73 18.51 16.19
C ARG A 368 10.92 17.19 16.95
N VAL A 369 11.82 17.18 17.93
CA VAL A 369 12.12 16.00 18.76
C VAL A 369 10.91 15.59 19.61
N GLU A 370 10.21 16.56 20.21
CA GLU A 370 8.99 16.29 20.99
C GLU A 370 7.86 15.71 20.13
N HIS A 371 7.69 16.22 18.90
CA HIS A 371 6.74 15.63 17.95
C HIS A 371 7.12 14.20 17.56
N ALA A 372 8.39 13.95 17.22
CA ALA A 372 8.88 12.62 16.87
C ALA A 372 8.67 11.62 18.02
N ARG A 373 9.01 12.02 19.25
CA ARG A 373 8.80 11.21 20.45
C ARG A 373 7.32 10.93 20.70
N ALA A 374 6.47 11.96 20.65
CA ALA A 374 5.03 11.80 20.85
C ALA A 374 4.40 10.84 19.83
N VAL A 375 4.84 10.88 18.57
CA VAL A 375 4.36 9.98 17.52
C VAL A 375 4.84 8.54 17.75
N LYS A 376 6.11 8.32 18.12
CA LYS A 376 6.60 6.97 18.46
C LYS A 376 5.85 6.38 19.66
N ASP A 377 5.61 7.19 20.69
CA ASP A 377 4.88 6.77 21.88
C ASP A 377 3.41 6.48 21.55
N ALA A 378 2.77 7.30 20.73
CA ALA A 378 1.40 7.07 20.27
C ALA A 378 1.26 5.79 19.44
N LEU A 379 2.24 5.47 18.60
CA LEU A 379 2.24 4.21 17.84
C LEU A 379 2.34 2.98 18.74
N ARG A 380 3.21 3.02 19.76
CA ARG A 380 3.38 1.92 20.72
C ARG A 380 2.16 1.78 21.63
N GLN A 381 1.67 2.87 22.22
CA GLN A 381 0.51 2.84 23.11
C GLN A 381 -0.81 2.54 22.38
N GLY A 382 -0.91 3.01 21.13
CA GLY A 382 -2.06 2.78 20.27
C GLY A 382 -2.12 1.38 19.66
N ALA A 383 -1.01 0.64 19.64
CA ALA A 383 -0.96 -0.69 19.04
C ALA A 383 -1.97 -1.66 19.69
N VAL A 384 -2.46 -2.59 18.88
CA VAL A 384 -3.33 -3.68 19.32
C VAL A 384 -2.45 -4.86 19.71
N ASP A 385 -2.43 -5.19 21.00
CA ASP A 385 -1.71 -6.33 21.54
C ASP A 385 -2.21 -7.64 20.90
N LEU A 386 -1.27 -8.45 20.42
CA LEU A 386 -1.52 -9.74 19.79
C LEU A 386 -1.45 -10.92 20.79
N GLY A 387 -1.19 -10.65 22.07
CA GLY A 387 -0.99 -11.68 23.11
C GLY A 387 0.32 -12.45 22.93
N LEU A 388 1.32 -11.82 22.28
CA LEU A 388 2.63 -12.41 21.98
C LEU A 388 3.72 -11.75 22.83
N ALA A 389 4.84 -12.44 23.01
CA ALA A 389 5.99 -11.86 23.69
C ALA A 389 6.47 -10.58 22.98
N ALA A 390 6.96 -9.61 23.75
CA ALA A 390 7.43 -8.33 23.21
C ALA A 390 8.58 -8.51 22.20
N ASP A 391 9.45 -9.50 22.39
CA ASP A 391 10.50 -9.85 21.42
C ASP A 391 9.96 -10.41 20.08
N VAL A 392 8.66 -10.71 19.99
CA VAL A 392 8.01 -11.21 18.78
C VAL A 392 7.20 -10.12 18.09
N ALA A 393 6.38 -9.39 18.85
CA ALA A 393 5.40 -8.45 18.29
C ALA A 393 5.57 -7.00 18.78
N GLY A 394 6.53 -6.72 19.65
CA GLY A 394 6.67 -5.41 20.30
C GLY A 394 5.42 -5.05 21.09
N ALA A 395 4.94 -3.83 20.91
CA ALA A 395 3.67 -3.37 21.47
C ALA A 395 2.43 -3.95 20.77
N GLY A 396 2.60 -4.70 19.68
CA GLY A 396 1.52 -5.28 18.87
C GLY A 396 1.40 -4.65 17.49
N ILE A 397 0.27 -4.91 16.82
CA ILE A 397 0.03 -4.37 15.47
C ILE A 397 -0.38 -2.91 15.55
N VAL A 398 0.24 -2.05 14.73
CA VAL A 398 -0.09 -0.63 14.68
C VAL A 398 -1.56 -0.39 14.30
N ASP A 399 -2.17 0.62 14.92
CA ASP A 399 -3.54 1.07 14.67
C ASP A 399 -3.54 2.60 14.61
N GLY A 400 -3.84 3.14 13.42
CA GLY A 400 -3.81 4.56 13.16
C GLY A 400 -4.87 5.34 13.92
N ALA A 401 -6.04 4.77 14.15
CA ALA A 401 -7.12 5.43 14.87
C ALA A 401 -6.77 5.58 16.36
N ARG A 402 -6.27 4.50 16.97
CA ARG A 402 -5.83 4.49 18.37
C ARG A 402 -4.61 5.39 18.56
N ALA A 403 -3.62 5.33 17.66
CA ALA A 403 -2.46 6.21 17.73
C ALA A 403 -2.86 7.71 17.61
N LEU A 404 -3.78 8.04 16.70
CA LEU A 404 -4.29 9.42 16.59
C LEU A 404 -5.03 9.85 17.87
N ALA A 405 -5.83 8.96 18.46
CA ALA A 405 -6.53 9.23 19.72
C ALA A 405 -5.54 9.47 20.87
N THR A 406 -4.44 8.71 20.95
CA THR A 406 -3.38 8.89 21.95
C THR A 406 -2.70 10.26 21.84
N LEU A 407 -2.60 10.84 20.64
CA LEU A 407 -2.08 12.21 20.47
C LEU A 407 -3.01 13.30 20.99
N GLY A 408 -4.29 12.98 21.26
CA GLY A 408 -5.29 13.94 21.74
C GLY A 408 -5.70 14.98 20.70
N VAL A 409 -5.49 14.70 19.41
CA VAL A 409 -5.77 15.63 18.31
C VAL A 409 -7.12 15.31 17.66
N GLY A 410 -7.99 16.32 17.53
CA GLY A 410 -9.27 16.21 16.84
C GLY A 410 -9.17 16.23 15.31
N ALA A 411 -10.31 16.30 14.61
CA ALA A 411 -10.31 16.45 13.15
C ALA A 411 -9.59 17.76 12.73
N ALA A 412 -8.83 17.69 11.64
CA ALA A 412 -8.11 18.83 11.09
C ALA A 412 -9.08 20.01 10.88
N THR A 413 -8.75 21.17 11.44
CA THR A 413 -9.49 22.40 11.19
C THR A 413 -9.35 22.76 9.71
N ARG A 414 -10.44 22.65 8.96
CA ARG A 414 -10.51 23.12 7.57
C ARG A 414 -10.21 24.62 7.55
N VAL A 415 -9.01 25.01 7.15
CA VAL A 415 -8.74 26.39 6.75
C VAL A 415 -9.60 26.67 5.51
N PRO A 416 -10.53 27.65 5.53
CA PRO A 416 -11.32 27.95 4.35
C PRO A 416 -10.39 28.40 3.22
N ALA A 417 -10.61 27.85 2.03
CA ALA A 417 -9.90 28.28 0.83
C ALA A 417 -10.07 29.79 0.68
N ARG A 418 -8.97 30.54 0.69
CA ARG A 418 -9.00 31.98 0.40
C ARG A 418 -9.68 32.16 -0.96
N SER A 419 -10.82 32.84 -0.99
CA SER A 419 -11.43 33.27 -2.24
C SER A 419 -10.43 34.16 -2.97
N SER A 420 -10.01 33.72 -4.15
CA SER A 420 -9.29 34.57 -5.09
C SER A 420 -10.23 35.66 -5.58
N SER A 421 -10.26 36.81 -4.90
CA SER A 421 -10.77 38.04 -5.50
C SER A 421 -9.78 38.45 -6.60
N SER A 422 -10.17 38.25 -7.86
CA SER A 422 -9.49 38.85 -9.00
C SER A 422 -9.56 40.37 -8.88
N PRO A 423 -8.46 41.13 -9.02
CA PRO A 423 -8.55 42.56 -9.23
C PRO A 423 -9.09 42.80 -10.65
N ALA A 424 -10.16 43.57 -10.74
CA ALA A 424 -10.68 44.07 -12.00
C ALA A 424 -9.61 44.91 -12.72
N MET A 425 -9.25 44.51 -13.94
CA MET A 425 -8.43 45.31 -14.85
C MET A 425 -9.27 46.50 -15.32
N ALA A 426 -8.89 47.70 -14.90
CA ALA A 426 -9.38 48.95 -15.46
C ALA A 426 -8.78 49.13 -16.87
N SER A 427 -9.62 49.14 -17.90
CA SER A 427 -9.25 49.51 -19.26
C SER A 427 -9.16 51.03 -19.37
N SER A 428 -7.95 51.57 -19.52
CA SER A 428 -7.75 52.90 -20.11
C SER A 428 -6.62 52.78 -21.13
N GLY A 429 -7.01 52.63 -22.39
CA GLY A 429 -6.15 52.68 -23.55
C GLY A 429 -6.67 53.77 -24.49
N THR A 430 -6.06 54.94 -24.40
CA THR A 430 -6.10 55.98 -25.43
C THR A 430 -4.99 55.66 -26.43
N GLU A 431 -5.32 55.56 -27.72
CA GLU A 431 -4.36 55.70 -28.81
C GLU A 431 -4.90 56.68 -29.87
N PRO A 432 -4.01 57.39 -30.59
CA PRO A 432 -4.36 58.54 -31.40
C PRO A 432 -4.58 58.19 -32.88
N LYS A 433 -5.64 58.73 -33.48
CA LYS A 433 -5.65 59.46 -34.76
C LYS A 433 -7.01 60.07 -35.03
#